data_AF-A0A9E4EXY3-F1
#
_entry.id   AF-A0A9E4EXY3-F1
#
_cell.length_a   1.000
_cell.length_b   1.000
_cell.length_c   1.000
_cell.angle_alpha   90.00
_cell.angle_beta   90.00
_cell.angle_gamma   90.00
#
_symmetry.space_group_name_H-M   'P 1'
#
loop_
_entity.id
_entity.type
_entity.pdbx_description
1 polymer ?
#
loop_
_entity_poly.entity_id
_entity_poly.type
_entity_poly.pdbx_seq_one_letter_code
_entity_poly.pdbx_strand_id
1 'polypeptide(L)'
;MNSLFRHQAPSTADLDSFHQDGYIFYPDVLKDKARSSLTNEILGLDSVHSYLDALDEKSAVPQSYFVRPWNDRGPCGNRLIDDPFVIALLQATIGPNYHFCHSALNLAPRGIGPVPYHQDHHHWKHENPVNFAERDKYYIQILYYPNGFTLGDRNLKVIPGSHLVAPTAEATPERMLAGAYDAEAGRELKELRLAVPPGSMVYINARIFHAVEAKPADSPQPYRIFNIDIFKEAGPPHRYTQEIPPEWIAHASPQRKKLFLREPYTEGCWAA
;
A
#
# COMPACT_ATOMS: atom_id res chain seq x y z
N MET A 1 -11.50 -5.23 -21.18
CA MET A 1 -12.26 -5.48 -19.92
C MET A 1 -12.63 -4.14 -19.32
N ASN A 2 -13.82 -4.01 -18.73
CA ASN A 2 -14.23 -2.76 -18.08
C ASN A 2 -13.50 -2.60 -16.74
N SER A 3 -12.79 -1.48 -16.55
CA SER A 3 -12.05 -1.17 -15.32
C SER A 3 -12.96 -1.18 -14.08
N LEU A 4 -12.41 -1.63 -12.94
CA LEU A 4 -13.00 -1.53 -11.60
C LEU A 4 -13.12 -0.08 -11.10
N PHE A 5 -12.36 0.83 -11.71
CA PHE A 5 -12.24 2.22 -11.29
C PHE A 5 -13.07 3.15 -12.18
N ARG A 6 -13.42 4.30 -11.62
CA ARG A 6 -14.10 5.40 -12.31
C ARG A 6 -13.16 6.10 -13.30
N HIS A 7 -11.87 6.19 -12.96
CA HIS A 7 -10.83 6.69 -13.85
C HIS A 7 -10.29 5.61 -14.79
N GLN A 8 -9.73 6.04 -15.93
CA GLN A 8 -9.09 5.15 -16.91
C GLN A 8 -7.57 5.32 -16.95
N ALA A 9 -7.05 6.49 -16.56
CA ALA A 9 -5.63 6.81 -16.48
C ALA A 9 -5.41 7.94 -15.46
N PRO A 10 -4.19 8.12 -14.91
CA PRO A 10 -3.84 9.32 -14.15
C PRO A 10 -3.88 10.57 -15.03
N SER A 11 -4.19 11.71 -14.43
CA SER A 11 -4.01 13.04 -15.01
C SER A 11 -2.56 13.53 -14.84
N THR A 12 -2.18 14.59 -15.54
CA THR A 12 -0.88 15.25 -15.33
C THR A 12 -0.71 15.74 -13.89
N ALA A 13 -1.77 16.29 -13.28
CA ALA A 13 -1.73 16.73 -11.89
C ALA A 13 -1.50 15.56 -10.92
N ASP A 14 -2.02 14.37 -11.21
CA ASP A 14 -1.74 13.17 -10.41
C ASP A 14 -0.25 12.79 -10.50
N LEU A 15 0.34 12.86 -11.69
CA LEU A 15 1.76 12.56 -11.88
C LEU A 15 2.65 13.60 -11.19
N ASP A 16 2.31 14.88 -11.29
CA ASP A 16 3.02 15.97 -10.61
C ASP A 16 2.96 15.78 -9.09
N SER A 17 1.77 15.48 -8.55
CA SER A 17 1.58 15.12 -7.13
C SER A 17 2.45 13.94 -6.74
N PHE A 18 2.49 12.86 -7.54
CA PHE A 18 3.31 11.71 -7.22
C PHE A 18 4.80 12.06 -7.12
N HIS A 19 5.34 12.81 -8.08
CA HIS A 19 6.77 13.14 -8.10
C HIS A 19 7.15 14.19 -7.04
N GLN A 20 6.27 15.16 -6.76
CA GLN A 20 6.51 16.24 -5.79
C GLN A 20 6.19 15.85 -4.34
N ASP A 21 5.11 15.10 -4.13
CA ASP A 21 4.60 14.75 -2.81
C ASP A 21 4.90 13.29 -2.41
N GLY A 22 5.19 12.41 -3.36
CA GLY A 22 5.48 11.00 -3.10
C GLY A 22 4.24 10.12 -2.99
N TYR A 23 3.05 10.68 -3.24
CA TYR A 23 1.79 9.93 -3.25
C TYR A 23 0.73 10.60 -4.12
N ILE A 24 -0.33 9.85 -4.41
CA ILE A 24 -1.57 10.33 -5.03
C ILE A 24 -2.74 9.80 -4.20
N PHE A 25 -3.73 10.66 -3.95
CA PHE A 25 -4.97 10.26 -3.29
C PHE A 25 -6.15 10.35 -4.27
N TYR A 26 -6.80 9.21 -4.51
CA TYR A 26 -7.97 9.10 -5.37
C TYR A 26 -9.24 8.84 -4.52
N PRO A 27 -10.03 9.88 -4.19
CA PRO A 27 -11.25 9.73 -3.41
C PRO A 27 -12.36 9.03 -4.21
N ASP A 28 -13.05 8.06 -3.61
CA ASP A 28 -14.20 7.33 -4.20
C ASP A 28 -13.96 6.82 -5.64
N VAL A 29 -12.75 6.34 -5.89
CA VAL A 29 -12.31 5.97 -7.25
C VAL A 29 -12.79 4.60 -7.69
N LEU A 30 -13.10 3.69 -6.75
CA LEU A 30 -13.73 2.42 -7.06
C LEU A 30 -15.18 2.66 -7.50
N LYS A 31 -15.62 1.97 -8.56
CA LYS A 31 -17.05 1.94 -8.90
C LYS A 31 -17.83 1.26 -7.77
N ASP A 32 -19.09 1.65 -7.57
CA ASP A 32 -19.93 1.12 -6.49
C ASP A 32 -20.00 -0.40 -6.48
N LYS A 33 -20.19 -1.02 -7.66
CA LYS A 33 -20.18 -2.47 -7.81
C LYS A 33 -18.83 -3.08 -7.42
N ALA A 34 -17.72 -2.47 -7.83
CA ALA A 34 -16.38 -2.97 -7.50
C ALA A 34 -16.10 -2.87 -5.99
N ARG A 35 -16.46 -1.74 -5.37
CA ARG A 35 -16.37 -1.54 -3.92
C ARG A 35 -17.16 -2.61 -3.17
N SER A 36 -18.44 -2.79 -3.50
CA SER A 36 -19.28 -3.79 -2.85
C SER A 36 -18.79 -5.23 -3.09
N SER A 37 -18.36 -5.56 -4.31
CA SER A 37 -17.80 -6.89 -4.60
C SER A 37 -16.53 -7.17 -3.81
N LEU A 38 -15.59 -6.22 -3.74
CA LEU A 38 -14.35 -6.37 -2.98
C LEU A 38 -14.62 -6.51 -1.47
N THR A 39 -15.54 -5.69 -0.93
CA THR A 39 -15.94 -5.80 0.48
C THR A 39 -16.57 -7.15 0.78
N ASN A 40 -17.52 -7.61 -0.04
CA ASN A 40 -18.17 -8.91 0.17
C ASN A 40 -17.20 -10.08 0.02
N GLU A 41 -16.25 -9.99 -0.91
CA GLU A 41 -15.21 -11.00 -1.10
C GLU A 41 -14.32 -11.13 0.14
N ILE A 42 -13.85 -10.01 0.69
CA ILE A 42 -13.01 -9.98 1.91
C ILE A 42 -13.80 -10.48 3.12
N LEU A 43 -15.03 -9.99 3.30
CA LEU A 43 -15.84 -10.36 4.46
C LEU A 43 -16.31 -11.81 4.38
N GLY A 44 -16.47 -12.37 3.19
CA GLY A 44 -16.87 -13.76 2.99
C GLY A 44 -15.78 -14.81 3.23
N LEU A 45 -14.53 -14.40 3.55
CA LEU A 45 -13.45 -15.34 3.86
C LEU A 45 -13.68 -15.97 5.23
N ASP A 46 -13.58 -17.30 5.32
CA ASP A 46 -13.78 -18.04 6.59
C ASP A 46 -12.84 -17.56 7.71
N SER A 47 -11.61 -17.21 7.36
CA SER A 47 -10.63 -16.66 8.31
C SER A 47 -10.99 -15.26 8.81
N VAL A 48 -11.65 -14.45 7.98
CA VAL A 48 -12.16 -13.12 8.37
C VAL A 48 -13.40 -13.28 9.23
N HIS A 49 -14.33 -14.17 8.88
CA HIS A 49 -15.48 -14.50 9.74
C HIS A 49 -15.03 -14.95 11.13
N SER A 50 -14.13 -15.94 11.20
CA SER A 50 -13.60 -16.46 12.48
C SER A 50 -12.95 -15.38 13.33
N TYR A 51 -12.24 -14.44 12.68
CA TYR A 51 -11.64 -13.29 13.36
C TYR A 51 -12.69 -12.31 13.89
N LEU A 52 -13.70 -11.99 13.09
CA LEU A 52 -14.77 -11.06 13.48
C LEU A 52 -15.60 -11.64 14.64
N ASP A 53 -15.89 -12.94 14.62
CA ASP A 53 -16.59 -13.63 15.71
C ASP A 53 -15.79 -13.56 17.03
N ALA A 54 -14.47 -13.74 16.96
CA ALA A 54 -13.59 -13.64 18.12
C ALA A 54 -13.43 -12.20 18.66
N LEU A 55 -13.60 -11.17 17.83
CA LEU A 55 -13.54 -9.78 18.28
C LEU A 55 -14.71 -9.38 19.20
N ASP A 56 -15.86 -10.04 19.07
CA ASP A 56 -17.03 -9.76 19.90
C ASP A 56 -16.86 -10.30 21.35
N GLU A 57 -15.83 -11.10 21.60
CA GLU A 57 -15.45 -11.57 22.93
C GLU A 57 -14.70 -10.47 23.71
N LYS A 58 -15.42 -9.79 24.61
CA LYS A 58 -15.07 -8.52 25.31
C LYS A 58 -13.76 -8.47 26.14
N SER A 59 -12.93 -9.51 26.16
CA SER A 59 -11.75 -9.60 27.05
C SER A 59 -10.38 -9.53 26.36
N ALA A 60 -10.32 -9.49 25.04
CA ALA A 60 -9.04 -9.47 24.32
C ALA A 60 -8.53 -8.04 24.07
N VAL A 61 -7.21 -7.84 24.20
CA VAL A 61 -6.54 -6.65 23.66
C VAL A 61 -6.80 -6.62 22.16
N PRO A 62 -7.30 -5.50 21.58
CA PRO A 62 -7.60 -5.44 20.16
C PRO A 62 -6.38 -5.81 19.31
N GLN A 63 -6.53 -6.80 18.43
CA GLN A 63 -5.52 -7.20 17.46
C GLN A 63 -6.08 -7.05 16.05
N SER A 64 -5.25 -6.62 15.10
CA SER A 64 -5.66 -6.57 13.70
C SER A 64 -5.64 -7.97 13.10
N TYR A 65 -6.61 -8.30 12.26
CA TYR A 65 -6.42 -9.37 11.29
C TYR A 65 -5.42 -8.86 10.25
N PHE A 66 -4.30 -9.57 10.09
CA PHE A 66 -3.28 -9.19 9.12
C PHE A 66 -2.72 -10.42 8.43
N VAL A 67 -2.84 -10.48 7.11
CA VAL A 67 -2.31 -11.57 6.30
C VAL A 67 -1.41 -11.00 5.21
N ARG A 68 -0.20 -11.54 5.11
CA ARG A 68 0.78 -11.25 4.06
C ARG A 68 1.60 -12.51 3.76
N PRO A 69 1.60 -13.02 2.52
CA PRO A 69 0.84 -12.52 1.37
C PRO A 69 -0.67 -12.80 1.47
N TRP A 70 -1.51 -11.92 0.94
CA TRP A 70 -2.95 -12.20 0.81
C TRP A 70 -3.23 -12.93 -0.51
N ASN A 71 -3.11 -14.27 -0.46
CA ASN A 71 -3.31 -15.16 -1.62
C ASN A 71 -4.77 -15.56 -1.84
N ASP A 72 -5.58 -15.56 -0.77
CA ASP A 72 -6.99 -15.97 -0.81
C ASP A 72 -7.89 -14.87 -1.37
N ARG A 73 -7.68 -14.58 -2.66
CA ARG A 73 -8.36 -13.54 -3.42
C ARG A 73 -9.46 -14.14 -4.27
N GLY A 74 -10.64 -13.54 -4.22
CA GLY A 74 -11.68 -13.79 -5.20
C GLY A 74 -11.47 -13.00 -6.50
N PRO A 75 -12.47 -13.01 -7.39
CA PRO A 75 -12.36 -12.39 -8.71
C PRO A 75 -12.13 -10.87 -8.68
N CYS A 76 -12.64 -10.15 -7.68
CA CYS A 76 -12.49 -8.70 -7.60
C CYS A 76 -11.08 -8.33 -7.11
N GLY A 77 -10.62 -8.95 -6.02
CA GLY A 77 -9.27 -8.74 -5.48
C GLY A 77 -8.18 -9.18 -6.45
N ASN A 78 -8.39 -10.27 -7.18
CA ASN A 78 -7.46 -10.70 -8.23
C ASN A 78 -7.37 -9.71 -9.38
N ARG A 79 -8.45 -9.01 -9.74
CA ARG A 79 -8.44 -8.06 -10.86
C ARG A 79 -7.70 -6.76 -10.56
N LEU A 80 -7.52 -6.39 -9.28
CA LEU A 80 -6.78 -5.19 -8.90
C LEU A 80 -5.31 -5.21 -9.37
N ILE A 81 -4.69 -6.40 -9.44
CA ILE A 81 -3.27 -6.56 -9.82
C ILE A 81 -2.97 -6.02 -11.23
N ASP A 82 -3.92 -6.14 -12.16
CA ASP A 82 -3.72 -5.75 -13.57
C ASP A 82 -4.91 -4.98 -14.17
N ASP A 83 -5.70 -4.31 -13.32
CA ASP A 83 -6.78 -3.48 -13.83
C ASP A 83 -6.22 -2.41 -14.79
N PRO A 84 -6.90 -2.10 -15.91
CA PRO A 84 -6.41 -1.11 -16.87
C PRO A 84 -5.98 0.22 -16.25
N PHE A 85 -6.70 0.71 -15.23
CA PHE A 85 -6.32 1.94 -14.54
C PHE A 85 -5.04 1.78 -13.71
N VAL A 86 -4.87 0.66 -13.02
CA VAL A 86 -3.67 0.34 -12.23
C VAL A 86 -2.45 0.21 -13.15
N ILE A 87 -2.59 -0.47 -14.28
CA ILE A 87 -1.53 -0.58 -15.29
C ILE A 87 -1.14 0.82 -15.81
N ALA A 88 -2.12 1.64 -16.19
CA ALA A 88 -1.87 2.98 -16.70
C ALA A 88 -1.17 3.86 -15.65
N LEU A 89 -1.57 3.76 -14.39
CA LEU A 89 -0.98 4.48 -13.27
C LEU A 89 0.48 4.08 -13.02
N LEU A 90 0.75 2.77 -12.95
CA LEU A 90 2.12 2.26 -12.77
C LEU A 90 3.01 2.65 -13.94
N GLN A 91 2.54 2.46 -15.18
CA GLN A 91 3.33 2.79 -16.37
C GLN A 91 3.66 4.28 -16.49
N ALA A 92 2.71 5.15 -16.13
CA ALA A 92 2.91 6.59 -16.19
C ALA A 92 3.84 7.13 -15.08
N THR A 93 3.94 6.44 -13.93
CA THR A 93 4.74 6.90 -12.78
C THR A 93 6.11 6.27 -12.71
N ILE A 94 6.24 4.96 -13.00
CA ILE A 94 7.48 4.19 -12.81
C ILE A 94 7.96 3.49 -14.08
N GLY A 95 7.30 3.73 -15.22
CA GLY A 95 7.63 3.12 -16.50
C GLY A 95 7.12 1.67 -16.66
N PRO A 96 7.44 1.01 -17.78
CA PRO A 96 6.84 -0.29 -18.13
C PRO A 96 7.51 -1.49 -17.43
N ASN A 97 8.66 -1.29 -16.79
CA ASN A 97 9.49 -2.38 -16.25
C ASN A 97 9.27 -2.53 -14.74
N TYR A 98 8.15 -3.13 -14.37
CA TYR A 98 7.82 -3.43 -12.97
C TYR A 98 7.25 -4.83 -12.82
N HIS A 99 7.26 -5.33 -11.60
CA HIS A 99 6.66 -6.60 -11.22
C HIS A 99 5.75 -6.44 -10.01
N PHE A 100 4.80 -7.37 -9.86
CA PHE A 100 4.03 -7.53 -8.64
C PHE A 100 4.93 -8.14 -7.56
N CYS A 101 5.14 -7.37 -6.49
CA CYS A 101 6.01 -7.78 -5.40
C CYS A 101 5.23 -8.67 -4.43
N HIS A 102 4.20 -8.14 -3.79
CA HIS A 102 3.35 -8.88 -2.87
C HIS A 102 2.06 -8.14 -2.57
N SER A 103 1.27 -8.72 -1.69
CA SER A 103 0.08 -8.09 -1.16
C SER A 103 -0.19 -8.36 0.30
N ALA A 104 -1.07 -7.57 0.89
CA ALA A 104 -1.54 -7.80 2.25
C ALA A 104 -3.01 -7.40 2.43
N LEU A 105 -3.66 -8.03 3.39
CA LEU A 105 -4.99 -7.68 3.86
C LEU A 105 -4.94 -7.37 5.34
N ASN A 106 -5.52 -6.24 5.74
CA ASN A 106 -5.63 -5.81 7.13
C ASN A 106 -7.08 -5.45 7.47
N LEU A 107 -7.61 -6.03 8.56
CA LEU A 107 -8.79 -5.50 9.24
C LEU A 107 -8.38 -4.98 10.62
N ALA A 108 -8.55 -3.68 10.83
CA ALA A 108 -8.16 -3.01 12.06
C ALA A 108 -9.41 -2.67 12.91
N PRO A 109 -9.59 -3.29 14.09
CA PRO A 109 -10.79 -3.14 14.91
C PRO A 109 -10.75 -1.86 15.75
N ARG A 110 -11.90 -1.49 16.35
CA ARG A 110 -11.97 -0.45 17.40
C ARG A 110 -10.90 -0.67 18.48
N GLY A 111 -10.35 0.43 18.99
CA GLY A 111 -9.39 0.41 20.09
C GLY A 111 -7.98 -0.05 19.70
N ILE A 112 -7.73 -0.46 18.45
CA ILE A 112 -6.38 -0.80 17.98
C ILE A 112 -5.46 0.43 18.03
N GLY A 113 -4.24 0.21 18.51
CA GLY A 113 -3.22 1.25 18.62
C GLY A 113 -2.73 1.82 17.27
N PRO A 114 -1.92 2.88 17.33
CA PRO A 114 -1.35 3.51 16.15
C PRO A 114 -0.25 2.64 15.51
N VAL A 115 0.07 2.94 14.26
CA VAL A 115 1.31 2.51 13.61
C VAL A 115 2.24 3.72 13.52
N PRO A 116 3.46 3.65 14.08
CA PRO A 116 4.39 4.78 14.04
C PRO A 116 4.84 5.10 12.62
N TYR A 117 5.48 6.24 12.44
CA TYR A 117 6.05 6.62 11.16
C TYR A 117 7.08 5.61 10.67
N HIS A 118 6.91 5.17 9.43
CA HIS A 118 7.79 4.23 8.76
C HIS A 118 7.83 4.48 7.26
N GLN A 119 8.71 3.73 6.60
CA GLN A 119 8.87 3.66 5.15
C GLN A 119 8.96 2.17 4.82
N ASP A 120 8.37 1.75 3.71
CA ASP A 120 8.31 0.34 3.32
C ASP A 120 9.36 -0.05 2.29
N HIS A 121 10.18 0.91 1.83
CA HIS A 121 11.32 0.63 0.96
C HIS A 121 12.49 0.02 1.75
N HIS A 122 12.49 -1.29 2.03
CA HIS A 122 13.50 -1.91 2.90
C HIS A 122 14.92 -1.91 2.34
N HIS A 123 15.12 -1.79 1.02
CA HIS A 123 16.46 -1.61 0.44
C HIS A 123 17.12 -0.29 0.91
N TRP A 124 16.35 0.71 1.37
CA TRP A 124 16.91 2.00 1.81
C TRP A 124 17.73 1.91 3.09
N LYS A 125 17.38 1.01 4.01
CA LYS A 125 17.93 0.97 5.37
C LYS A 125 18.95 -0.14 5.58
N HIS A 126 19.55 -0.63 4.51
CA HIS A 126 20.51 -1.73 4.54
C HIS A 126 21.76 -1.38 3.72
N GLU A 127 22.93 -1.79 4.22
CA GLU A 127 24.25 -1.46 3.66
C GLU A 127 24.79 -2.51 2.67
N ASN A 128 23.94 -3.35 2.10
CA ASN A 128 24.42 -4.34 1.14
C ASN A 128 24.53 -3.67 -0.26
N PRO A 129 25.54 -4.00 -1.09
CA PRO A 129 25.66 -3.49 -2.47
C PRO A 129 24.39 -3.58 -3.31
N VAL A 130 23.65 -4.70 -3.24
CA VAL A 130 22.36 -4.87 -3.91
C VAL A 130 21.39 -3.80 -3.46
N ASN A 131 21.31 -3.57 -2.15
CA ASN A 131 20.42 -2.57 -1.57
C ASN A 131 20.79 -1.16 -2.02
N PHE A 132 22.09 -0.83 -2.09
CA PHE A 132 22.57 0.44 -2.64
C PHE A 132 22.14 0.64 -4.10
N ALA A 133 22.29 -0.37 -4.95
CA ALA A 133 21.90 -0.31 -6.36
C ALA A 133 20.38 -0.17 -6.55
N GLU A 134 19.59 -0.68 -5.61
CA GLU A 134 18.12 -0.63 -5.66
C GLU A 134 17.54 0.58 -4.95
N ARG A 135 18.34 1.42 -4.27
CA ARG A 135 17.81 2.51 -3.45
C ARG A 135 16.92 3.42 -4.26
N ASP A 136 17.37 3.84 -5.45
CA ASP A 136 16.71 4.84 -6.31
C ASP A 136 15.58 4.30 -7.17
N LYS A 137 15.34 2.99 -7.11
CA LYS A 137 14.23 2.38 -7.82
C LYS A 137 12.91 2.61 -7.12
N TYR A 138 11.83 2.57 -7.90
CA TYR A 138 10.51 2.72 -7.32
C TYR A 138 10.00 1.45 -6.65
N TYR A 139 9.47 1.64 -5.45
CA TYR A 139 8.64 0.67 -4.75
C TYR A 139 7.31 1.32 -4.41
N ILE A 140 6.23 0.74 -4.91
CA ILE A 140 4.91 1.36 -4.96
C ILE A 140 3.94 0.53 -4.16
N GLN A 141 3.20 1.19 -3.29
CA GLN A 141 2.07 0.59 -2.59
C GLN A 141 0.77 1.21 -3.07
N ILE A 142 -0.20 0.37 -3.37
CA ILE A 142 -1.56 0.78 -3.70
C ILE A 142 -2.47 0.34 -2.55
N LEU A 143 -3.00 1.36 -1.88
CA LEU A 143 -3.76 1.26 -0.65
C LEU A 143 -5.25 1.40 -0.96
N TYR A 144 -6.01 0.32 -0.86
CA TYR A 144 -7.45 0.34 -1.12
C TYR A 144 -8.24 0.44 0.18
N TYR A 145 -9.19 1.37 0.21
CA TYR A 145 -10.06 1.63 1.37
C TYR A 145 -11.54 1.44 0.99
N PRO A 146 -12.04 0.20 0.91
CA PRO A 146 -13.42 -0.08 0.49
C PRO A 146 -14.45 0.57 1.42
N ASN A 147 -14.19 0.60 2.73
CA ASN A 147 -15.12 1.14 3.73
C ASN A 147 -14.72 2.52 4.28
N GLY A 148 -13.61 3.09 3.82
CA GLY A 148 -13.20 4.48 4.10
C GLY A 148 -13.07 4.83 5.59
N PHE A 149 -12.89 6.13 5.86
CA PHE A 149 -12.84 6.76 7.16
C PHE A 149 -12.85 8.30 7.10
N THR A 150 -13.24 8.90 8.21
CA THR A 150 -13.23 10.34 8.45
C THR A 150 -12.01 10.76 9.27
N LEU A 151 -11.79 12.07 9.43
CA LEU A 151 -10.78 12.58 10.37
C LEU A 151 -11.13 12.17 11.81
N GLY A 152 -10.11 11.76 12.58
CA GLY A 152 -10.22 11.23 13.93
C GLY A 152 -10.47 9.73 14.03
N ASP A 153 -10.73 9.04 12.91
CA ASP A 153 -10.92 7.58 12.90
C ASP A 153 -9.72 6.94 12.20
N ARG A 154 -8.65 6.60 12.94
CA ARG A 154 -7.46 5.88 12.42
C ARG A 154 -6.95 6.47 11.09
N ASN A 155 -6.65 7.78 11.05
CA ASN A 155 -6.21 8.40 9.81
C ASN A 155 -4.88 7.85 9.31
N LEU A 156 -4.76 7.70 8.00
CA LEU A 156 -3.46 7.63 7.34
C LEU A 156 -2.84 9.03 7.39
N LYS A 157 -1.62 9.10 7.92
CA LYS A 157 -0.81 10.30 7.98
C LYS A 157 0.36 10.14 7.03
N VAL A 158 0.68 11.20 6.30
CA VAL A 158 1.83 11.24 5.38
C VAL A 158 2.64 12.49 5.64
N ILE A 159 3.92 12.48 5.26
CA ILE A 159 4.76 13.67 5.18
C ILE A 159 5.08 13.88 3.69
N PRO A 160 4.27 14.67 2.95
CA PRO A 160 4.49 14.92 1.53
C PRO A 160 5.88 15.46 1.24
N GLY A 161 6.56 14.90 0.24
CA GLY A 161 7.92 15.29 -0.14
C GLY A 161 9.03 14.58 0.64
N SER A 162 8.71 13.81 1.69
CA SER A 162 9.75 13.13 2.47
C SER A 162 10.51 12.04 1.69
N HIS A 163 9.97 11.60 0.54
CA HIS A 163 10.65 10.65 -0.36
C HIS A 163 11.82 11.28 -1.13
N LEU A 164 11.92 12.62 -1.13
CA LEU A 164 13.01 13.39 -1.73
C LEU A 164 14.23 13.48 -0.83
N VAL A 165 14.07 13.17 0.47
CA VAL A 165 15.16 13.20 1.45
C VAL A 165 15.93 11.89 1.42
N ALA A 166 17.25 11.98 1.41
CA ALA A 166 18.14 10.83 1.40
C ALA A 166 17.93 9.93 2.64
N PRO A 167 17.93 8.59 2.47
CA PRO A 167 17.62 7.64 3.54
C PRO A 167 18.81 7.39 4.48
N THR A 168 19.18 8.42 5.23
CA THR A 168 20.22 8.33 6.26
C THR A 168 19.59 7.93 7.60
N ALA A 169 20.40 7.40 8.53
CA ALA A 169 19.94 7.12 9.90
C ALA A 169 19.41 8.37 10.61
N GLU A 170 19.89 9.54 10.20
CA GLU A 170 19.51 10.86 10.72
C GLU A 170 18.20 11.40 10.13
N ALA A 171 17.75 10.87 8.99
CA ALA A 171 16.53 11.31 8.31
C ALA A 171 15.29 10.73 9.01
N THR A 172 14.98 11.25 10.20
CA THR A 172 13.82 10.84 10.99
C THR A 172 12.61 11.77 10.76
N PRO A 173 11.37 11.28 10.98
CA PRO A 173 10.16 12.10 10.90
C PRO A 173 10.21 13.34 11.79
N GLU A 174 10.77 13.24 12.99
CA GLU A 174 10.86 14.35 13.96
C GLU A 174 11.73 15.47 13.42
N ARG A 175 12.89 15.12 12.84
CA ARG A 175 13.80 16.10 12.24
C ARG A 175 13.23 16.71 10.97
N MET A 176 12.54 15.92 10.15
CA MET A 176 11.83 16.42 8.96
C MET A 176 10.75 17.44 9.36
N LEU A 177 9.90 17.11 10.33
CA LEU A 177 8.83 18.00 10.80
C LEU A 177 9.36 19.23 11.56
N ALA A 178 10.60 19.18 12.06
CA ALA A 178 11.30 20.32 12.64
C ALA A 178 11.98 21.22 11.59
N GLY A 179 11.86 20.92 10.29
CA GLY A 179 12.40 21.71 9.19
C GLY A 179 13.86 21.43 8.85
N ALA A 180 14.49 20.42 9.44
CA ALA A 180 15.91 20.13 9.24
C ALA A 180 16.25 19.71 7.79
N TYR A 181 15.25 19.28 7.03
CA TYR A 181 15.40 18.75 5.66
C TYR A 181 14.62 19.54 4.61
N ASP A 182 14.07 20.71 4.97
CA ASP A 182 13.23 21.50 4.06
C ASP A 182 14.01 21.96 2.81
N ALA A 183 15.28 22.35 3.00
CA ALA A 183 16.15 22.76 1.89
C ALA A 183 16.45 21.59 0.93
N GLU A 184 16.63 20.38 1.45
CA GLU A 184 16.88 19.18 0.65
C GLU A 184 15.62 18.76 -0.12
N ALA A 185 14.46 18.79 0.53
CA ALA A 185 13.17 18.51 -0.10
C ALA A 185 12.68 19.65 -1.02
N GLY A 186 13.31 20.82 -0.97
CA GLY A 186 12.91 22.03 -1.70
C GLY A 186 11.57 22.63 -1.22
N ARG A 187 11.11 22.27 -0.03
CA ARG A 187 9.81 22.67 0.54
C ARG A 187 9.76 22.44 2.05
N GLU A 188 8.81 23.08 2.71
CA GLU A 188 8.48 22.76 4.11
C GLU A 188 7.82 21.37 4.21
N LEU A 189 8.38 20.51 5.06
CA LEU A 189 7.87 19.16 5.32
C LEU A 189 6.86 19.18 6.47
N LYS A 190 5.58 18.94 6.14
CA LYS A 190 4.46 18.96 7.09
C LYS A 190 3.69 17.65 7.10
N GLU A 191 3.20 17.25 8.28
CA GLU A 191 2.27 16.13 8.41
C GLU A 191 0.92 16.50 7.79
N LEU A 192 0.37 15.59 6.97
CA LEU A 192 -0.99 15.67 6.47
C LEU A 192 -1.78 14.43 6.91
N ARG A 193 -2.99 14.65 7.43
CA ARG A 193 -3.98 13.61 7.73
C ARG A 193 -4.97 13.50 6.58
N LEU A 194 -5.13 12.31 6.02
CA LEU A 194 -6.09 12.09 4.94
C LEU A 194 -7.48 11.75 5.49
N ALA A 195 -8.51 12.37 4.94
CA ALA A 195 -9.89 11.91 5.06
C ALA A 195 -10.22 11.08 3.82
N VAL A 196 -10.63 9.83 3.99
CA VAL A 196 -10.63 8.84 2.90
C VAL A 196 -12.04 8.26 2.75
N PRO A 197 -12.89 8.77 1.85
CA PRO A 197 -14.25 8.24 1.70
C PRO A 197 -14.25 6.77 1.25
N PRO A 198 -15.34 6.03 1.48
CA PRO A 198 -15.44 4.62 1.07
C PRO A 198 -15.24 4.44 -0.44
N GLY A 199 -14.39 3.49 -0.84
CA GLY A 199 -14.05 3.24 -2.24
C GLY A 199 -12.81 3.98 -2.73
N SER A 200 -12.10 4.67 -1.84
CA SER A 200 -10.88 5.40 -2.20
C SER A 200 -9.67 4.50 -2.39
N MET A 201 -8.67 5.05 -3.07
CA MET A 201 -7.34 4.48 -3.24
C MET A 201 -6.28 5.51 -2.90
N VAL A 202 -5.20 5.12 -2.21
CA VAL A 202 -4.00 5.94 -2.04
C VAL A 202 -2.84 5.22 -2.71
N TYR A 203 -2.15 5.89 -3.63
CA TYR A 203 -1.02 5.35 -4.36
C TYR A 203 0.26 5.99 -3.82
N ILE A 204 1.18 5.20 -3.27
CA ILE A 204 2.27 5.71 -2.44
C ILE A 204 3.62 5.20 -2.94
N ASN A 205 4.59 6.10 -3.07
CA ASN A 205 6.00 5.73 -3.10
C ASN A 205 6.41 5.28 -1.70
N ALA A 206 6.88 4.04 -1.56
CA ALA A 206 7.24 3.45 -0.27
C ALA A 206 8.41 4.13 0.45
N ARG A 207 9.06 5.11 -0.20
CA ARG A 207 10.01 6.05 0.38
C ARG A 207 9.35 7.14 1.23
N ILE A 208 8.05 7.40 1.09
CA ILE A 208 7.36 8.40 1.91
C ILE A 208 7.25 7.93 3.36
N PHE A 209 7.48 8.83 4.31
CA PHE A 209 7.14 8.59 5.70
C PHE A 209 5.63 8.67 5.86
N HIS A 210 5.06 7.60 6.39
CA HIS A 210 3.65 7.51 6.68
C HIS A 210 3.41 6.75 7.98
N ALA A 211 2.27 7.03 8.60
CA ALA A 211 1.85 6.50 9.88
C ALA A 211 0.34 6.32 9.90
N VAL A 212 -0.17 5.60 10.89
CA VAL A 212 -1.61 5.39 11.07
C VAL A 212 -1.99 5.72 12.50
N GLU A 213 -3.02 6.53 12.70
CA GLU A 213 -3.50 6.85 14.05
C GLU A 213 -4.19 5.66 14.72
N ALA A 214 -4.40 5.73 16.03
CA ALA A 214 -5.21 4.75 16.73
C ALA A 214 -6.66 4.77 16.23
N LYS A 215 -7.34 3.62 16.27
CA LYS A 215 -8.80 3.60 16.05
C LYS A 215 -9.50 3.86 17.38
N PRO A 216 -10.38 4.87 17.47
CA PRO A 216 -11.15 5.09 18.69
C PRO A 216 -11.92 3.84 19.11
N ALA A 217 -11.97 3.56 20.41
CA ALA A 217 -12.72 2.43 20.96
C ALA A 217 -14.23 2.56 20.72
N ASP A 218 -14.73 3.79 20.61
CA ASP A 218 -16.11 4.19 20.37
C ASP A 218 -16.41 4.53 18.89
N SER A 219 -15.47 4.25 17.97
CA SER A 219 -15.66 4.55 16.55
C SER A 219 -16.96 3.95 16.01
N PRO A 220 -17.78 4.68 15.23
CA PRO A 220 -19.03 4.12 14.69
C PRO A 220 -18.76 2.98 13.68
N GLN A 221 -17.57 2.96 13.06
CA GLN A 221 -17.12 1.88 12.19
C GLN A 221 -16.40 0.81 13.04
N PRO A 222 -16.87 -0.45 13.11
CA PRO A 222 -16.28 -1.48 13.97
C PRO A 222 -14.86 -1.89 13.55
N TYR A 223 -14.59 -1.90 12.26
CA TYR A 223 -13.28 -2.23 11.72
C TYR A 223 -13.00 -1.48 10.41
N ARG A 224 -11.73 -1.19 10.15
CA ARG A 224 -11.23 -0.64 8.88
C ARG A 224 -10.81 -1.80 7.98
N ILE A 225 -11.30 -1.84 6.74
CA ILE A 225 -10.74 -2.75 5.72
C ILE A 225 -9.66 -2.00 4.97
N PHE A 226 -8.48 -2.62 4.89
CA PHE A 226 -7.34 -2.08 4.19
C PHE A 226 -6.65 -3.18 3.39
N ASN A 227 -6.81 -3.13 2.06
CA ASN A 227 -6.17 -4.06 1.12
C ASN A 227 -4.98 -3.35 0.44
N ILE A 228 -3.89 -4.09 0.25
CA ILE A 228 -2.62 -3.56 -0.25
C ILE A 228 -2.11 -4.41 -1.40
N ASP A 229 -1.86 -3.79 -2.55
CA ASP A 229 -1.05 -4.36 -3.62
C ASP A 229 0.26 -3.60 -3.73
N ILE A 230 1.37 -4.32 -3.87
CA ILE A 230 2.70 -3.73 -3.89
C ILE A 230 3.42 -4.11 -5.18
N PHE A 231 3.97 -3.11 -5.87
CA PHE A 231 4.72 -3.24 -7.11
C PHE A 231 6.12 -2.68 -6.93
N LYS A 232 7.07 -3.23 -7.69
CA LYS A 232 8.46 -2.78 -7.67
C LYS A 232 8.97 -2.67 -9.10
N GLU A 233 9.81 -1.67 -9.35
CA GLU A 233 10.64 -1.67 -10.56
C GLU A 233 11.44 -2.98 -10.67
N ALA A 234 11.65 -3.44 -11.90
CA ALA A 234 12.36 -4.69 -12.15
C ALA A 234 13.76 -4.71 -11.49
N GLY A 235 14.07 -5.84 -10.85
CA GLY A 235 15.28 -6.01 -10.07
C GLY A 235 15.17 -7.19 -9.10
N PRO A 236 16.15 -7.38 -8.22
CA PRO A 236 16.13 -8.39 -7.16
C PRO A 236 14.89 -8.27 -6.26
N PRO A 237 14.50 -9.36 -5.58
CA PRO A 237 13.35 -9.37 -4.70
C PRO A 237 13.53 -8.40 -3.53
N HIS A 238 12.48 -7.66 -3.20
CA HIS A 238 12.31 -7.00 -1.91
C HIS A 238 12.04 -8.03 -0.79
N ARG A 239 12.24 -7.67 0.50
CA ARG A 239 12.13 -8.56 1.68
C ARG A 239 10.85 -9.40 1.75
N TYR A 240 9.77 -8.89 1.18
CA TYR A 240 8.46 -9.54 1.21
C TYR A 240 7.96 -9.97 -0.17
N THR A 241 8.83 -9.99 -1.18
CA THR A 241 8.45 -10.44 -2.53
C THR A 241 7.93 -11.86 -2.43
N GLN A 242 6.65 -12.02 -2.72
CA GLN A 242 5.97 -13.28 -2.48
C GLN A 242 6.24 -14.26 -3.62
N GLU A 243 6.29 -15.54 -3.25
CA GLU A 243 6.05 -16.61 -4.21
C GLU A 243 4.66 -16.43 -4.83
N ILE A 244 4.57 -16.63 -6.15
CA ILE A 244 3.27 -16.55 -6.84
C ILE A 244 2.64 -17.93 -6.77
N PRO A 245 1.40 -18.02 -6.27
CA PRO A 245 0.69 -19.29 -6.27
C PRO A 245 0.60 -19.88 -7.69
N PRO A 246 0.91 -21.18 -7.89
CA PRO A 246 0.90 -21.80 -9.22
C PRO A 246 -0.42 -21.62 -9.98
N GLU A 247 -1.54 -21.60 -9.27
CA GLU A 247 -2.87 -21.37 -9.83
C GLU A 247 -3.03 -19.96 -10.39
N TRP A 248 -2.38 -18.94 -9.81
CA TRP A 248 -2.38 -17.58 -10.38
C TRP A 248 -1.66 -17.56 -11.73
N ILE A 249 -0.53 -18.28 -11.86
CA ILE A 249 0.21 -18.39 -13.13
C ILE A 249 -0.61 -19.14 -14.19
N ALA A 250 -1.28 -20.22 -13.80
CA ALA A 250 -2.07 -21.06 -14.70
C ALA A 250 -3.21 -20.25 -15.37
N HIS A 251 -3.82 -19.33 -14.62
CA HIS A 251 -4.93 -18.49 -15.09
C HIS A 251 -4.51 -17.10 -15.58
N ALA A 252 -3.23 -16.74 -15.46
CA ALA A 252 -2.74 -15.42 -15.85
C ALA A 252 -2.75 -15.21 -17.37
N SER A 253 -3.19 -14.02 -17.79
CA SER A 253 -2.96 -13.51 -19.15
C SER A 253 -1.45 -13.40 -19.43
N PRO A 254 -1.02 -13.37 -20.71
CA PRO A 254 0.39 -13.13 -21.03
C PRO A 254 0.96 -11.87 -20.39
N GLN A 255 0.15 -10.81 -20.28
CA GLN A 255 0.53 -9.55 -19.63
C GLN A 255 0.71 -9.73 -18.12
N ARG A 256 -0.23 -10.40 -17.45
CA ARG A 256 -0.12 -10.68 -16.01
C ARG A 256 1.06 -11.60 -15.69
N LYS A 257 1.35 -12.59 -16.54
CA LYS A 257 2.53 -13.44 -16.39
C LYS A 257 3.81 -12.62 -16.30
N LYS A 258 3.96 -11.55 -17.09
CA LYS A 258 5.12 -10.65 -17.01
C LYS A 258 5.26 -9.99 -15.64
N LEU A 259 4.15 -9.59 -15.01
CA LEU A 259 4.16 -9.05 -13.64
C LEU A 259 4.65 -10.07 -12.61
N PHE A 260 4.57 -11.36 -12.94
CA PHE A 260 4.98 -12.47 -12.09
C PHE A 260 6.35 -13.07 -12.45
N LEU A 261 7.05 -12.52 -13.47
CA LEU A 261 8.41 -12.95 -13.86
C LEU A 261 9.47 -12.26 -13.01
N ARG A 262 9.72 -12.82 -11.83
CA ARG A 262 10.68 -12.38 -10.81
C ARG A 262 10.82 -13.47 -9.76
N GLU A 263 11.99 -13.54 -9.15
CA GLU A 263 12.24 -14.43 -8.02
C GLU A 263 11.51 -13.96 -6.77
N PRO A 264 10.99 -14.87 -5.92
CA PRO A 264 10.54 -14.52 -4.58
C PRO A 264 11.72 -14.15 -3.69
N TYR A 265 11.43 -13.54 -2.54
CA TYR A 265 12.44 -13.35 -1.51
C TYR A 265 12.82 -14.70 -0.89
N THR A 266 14.13 -14.96 -0.81
CA THR A 266 14.70 -16.03 0.00
C THR A 266 15.72 -15.45 0.96
N GLU A 267 15.90 -16.09 2.11
CA GLU A 267 16.92 -15.64 3.06
C GLU A 267 18.31 -15.68 2.40
N GLY A 268 19.05 -14.57 2.51
CA GLY A 268 20.37 -14.43 1.89
C GLY A 268 20.36 -13.98 0.42
N CYS A 269 19.21 -13.79 -0.23
CA CYS A 269 19.16 -13.37 -1.66
C CYS A 269 19.78 -11.98 -1.93
N TRP A 270 20.00 -11.17 -0.91
CA TRP A 270 20.72 -9.89 -1.02
C TRP A 270 22.23 -10.02 -0.85
N ALA A 271 22.75 -11.16 -0.37
CA ALA A 271 24.18 -11.34 -0.12
C ALA A 271 24.98 -11.79 -1.36
N ALA A 272 24.30 -12.09 -2.47
CA ALA A 272 24.88 -12.58 -3.72
C ALA A 272 25.35 -11.44 -4.64
#